data_AF-A0A957WVR4-F1
#
_entry.id   AF-A0A957WVR4-F1
#
_cell.length_a   1.000
_cell.length_b   1.000
_cell.length_c   1.000
_cell.angle_alpha   90.00
_cell.angle_beta   90.00
_cell.angle_gamma   90.00
#
_symmetry.space_group_name_H-M   'P 1'
#
loop_
_entity.id
_entity.type
_entity.pdbx_description
1 polymer ?
#
loop_
_entity_poly.entity_id
_entity_poly.type
_entity_poly.pdbx_seq_one_letter_code
_entity_poly.pdbx_strand_id
1 'polypeptide(L)'
;MTNAFSLAEIEACAAYIRAQSNHHPTIGLILGTGLSPLAAEITDAAVIPYGEIPHFPVSTVEGHAGRLVIGEVAGATVAAMQGRFHFYEGYTLPQVTLPVRVMKNLGIETLIVTNAAGGINNNFAVGDVML
;
A
#
# COMPACT_ATOMS: atom_id res chain seq x y z
N MET A 1 3.28 -3.57 25.84
CA MET A 1 3.38 -2.17 25.36
C MET A 1 3.43 -2.23 23.85
N THR A 2 2.42 -1.69 23.18
CA THR A 2 2.33 -1.60 21.72
C THR A 2 3.29 -0.51 21.26
N ASN A 3 4.51 -0.86 20.85
CA ASN A 3 5.47 0.14 20.37
C ASN A 3 4.99 0.67 19.02
N ALA A 4 4.29 1.80 19.08
CA ALA A 4 3.93 2.58 17.90
C ALA A 4 5.20 3.22 17.32
N PHE A 5 5.27 3.30 15.99
CA PHE A 5 6.33 4.04 15.30
C PHE A 5 6.27 5.52 15.67
N SER A 6 7.44 6.08 15.99
CA SER A 6 7.66 7.51 16.23
C SER A 6 7.52 8.30 14.93
N LEU A 7 7.32 9.62 15.07
CA LEU A 7 7.31 10.53 13.92
C LEU A 7 8.63 10.52 13.15
N ALA A 8 9.76 10.34 13.83
CA ALA A 8 11.07 10.27 13.19
C ALA A 8 11.21 9.01 12.31
N GLU A 9 10.70 7.86 12.76
CA GLU A 9 10.70 6.63 11.97
C GLU A 9 9.78 6.76 10.74
N ILE A 10 8.61 7.39 10.91
CA ILE A 10 7.68 7.65 9.80
C ILE A 10 8.29 8.63 8.78
N GLU A 11 8.97 9.69 9.25
CA GLU A 11 9.68 10.62 8.38
C GLU A 11 10.84 9.95 7.65
N ALA A 12 11.59 9.06 8.31
CA ALA A 12 12.67 8.31 7.66
C ALA A 12 12.15 7.46 6.49
N CYS A 13 11.00 6.79 6.65
CA CYS A 13 10.33 6.07 5.58
C CYS A 13 9.94 7.02 4.43
N ALA A 14 9.27 8.12 4.76
CA ALA A 14 8.75 9.07 3.77
C ALA A 14 9.89 9.75 3.00
N ALA A 15 10.94 10.20 3.69
CA ALA A 15 12.12 10.81 3.09
C ALA A 15 12.83 9.84 2.13
N TYR A 16 12.97 8.57 2.52
CA TYR A 16 13.51 7.53 1.64
C TYR A 16 12.66 7.40 0.36
N ILE A 17 11.34 7.30 0.50
CA ILE A 17 10.41 7.17 -0.64
C ILE A 17 10.47 8.40 -1.55
N ARG A 18 10.47 9.63 -0.99
CA ARG A 18 10.59 10.88 -1.77
C ARG A 18 11.89 10.93 -2.56
N ALA A 19 12.97 10.32 -2.07
CA ALA A 19 14.24 10.28 -2.81
C ALA A 19 14.22 9.33 -4.02
N GLN A 20 13.27 8.39 -4.09
CA GLN A 20 13.16 7.42 -5.18
C GLN A 20 12.24 7.89 -6.32
N SER A 21 11.53 9.00 -6.17
CA SER A 21 10.53 9.45 -7.15
C SER A 21 10.37 10.97 -7.16
N ASN A 22 10.23 11.54 -8.35
CA ASN A 22 9.89 12.96 -8.53
C ASN A 22 8.37 13.21 -8.46
N HIS A 23 7.57 12.16 -8.28
CA HIS A 23 6.11 12.27 -8.21
C HIS A 23 5.63 12.77 -6.84
N HIS A 24 4.51 13.49 -6.85
CA HIS A 24 3.83 13.97 -5.66
C HIS A 24 2.42 13.36 -5.58
N PRO A 25 2.28 12.08 -5.19
CA PRO A 25 1.01 11.39 -5.21
C PRO A 25 0.03 12.00 -4.20
N THR A 26 -1.23 12.17 -4.62
CA THR A 26 -2.32 12.66 -3.75
C THR A 26 -3.27 11.54 -3.33
N ILE A 27 -3.18 10.37 -3.99
CA ILE A 27 -4.01 9.19 -3.78
C ILE A 27 -3.11 7.99 -3.43
N GLY A 28 -3.43 7.32 -2.33
CA GLY A 28 -2.85 6.04 -1.94
C GLY A 28 -3.78 4.90 -2.34
N LEU A 29 -3.22 3.83 -2.91
CA LEU A 29 -3.95 2.61 -3.23
C LEU A 29 -3.38 1.45 -2.42
N ILE A 30 -4.23 0.70 -1.71
CA ILE A 30 -3.85 -0.57 -1.09
C ILE A 30 -4.47 -1.70 -1.91
N LEU A 31 -3.65 -2.38 -2.69
CA LEU A 31 -4.10 -3.42 -3.61
C LEU A 31 -4.18 -4.76 -2.88
N GLY A 32 -5.39 -5.33 -2.87
CA GLY A 32 -5.66 -6.64 -2.32
C GLY A 32 -5.35 -7.79 -3.24
N THR A 33 -5.55 -9.00 -2.72
CA THR A 33 -5.52 -10.25 -3.50
C THR A 33 -6.36 -10.11 -4.76
N GLY A 34 -5.80 -10.50 -5.90
CA GLY A 34 -6.43 -10.40 -7.22
C GLY A 34 -6.34 -9.02 -7.90
N LEU A 35 -6.00 -7.95 -7.18
CA LEU A 35 -5.92 -6.58 -7.72
C LEU A 35 -4.50 -6.07 -7.90
N SER A 36 -3.49 -6.86 -7.51
CA SER A 36 -2.08 -6.59 -7.78
C SER A 36 -1.76 -6.22 -9.25
N PRO A 37 -2.41 -6.81 -10.29
CA PRO A 37 -2.15 -6.41 -11.68
C PRO A 37 -2.38 -4.94 -11.99
N LEU A 38 -3.23 -4.23 -11.24
CA LEU A 38 -3.48 -2.80 -11.44
C LEU A 38 -2.19 -1.95 -11.32
N ALA A 39 -1.22 -2.40 -10.54
CA ALA A 39 0.06 -1.69 -10.41
C ALA A 39 0.88 -1.70 -11.72
N ALA A 40 0.62 -2.63 -12.64
CA ALA A 40 1.28 -2.66 -13.95
C ALA A 40 0.73 -1.63 -14.93
N GLU A 41 -0.49 -1.10 -14.68
CA GLU A 41 -1.11 -0.03 -15.47
C GLU A 41 -0.62 1.36 -15.06
N ILE A 42 0.20 1.46 -14.00
CA ILE A 42 0.79 2.72 -13.54
C ILE A 42 1.97 3.06 -14.46
N THR A 43 1.86 4.19 -15.15
CA THR A 43 2.88 4.70 -16.07
C THR A 43 3.86 5.64 -15.37
N ASP A 44 5.01 5.87 -15.99
CA ASP A 44 6.10 6.70 -15.46
C ASP A 44 6.48 6.34 -14.01
N ALA A 45 6.42 5.04 -13.71
CA ALA A 45 6.42 4.55 -12.35
C ALA A 45 7.82 4.43 -11.74
N ALA A 46 7.99 4.95 -10.53
CA ALA A 46 9.03 4.53 -9.60
C ALA A 46 8.56 3.28 -8.84
N VAL A 47 9.38 2.23 -8.82
CA VAL A 47 9.09 0.95 -8.16
C VAL A 47 10.06 0.75 -7.01
N ILE A 48 9.55 0.67 -5.79
CA ILE A 48 10.34 0.67 -4.56
C ILE A 48 10.01 -0.61 -3.77
N PRO A 49 10.93 -1.60 -3.69
CA PRO A 49 10.73 -2.79 -2.88
C PRO A 49 10.56 -2.44 -1.39
N TYR A 50 9.62 -3.09 -0.69
CA TYR A 50 9.37 -2.80 0.73
C TYR A 50 10.58 -3.02 1.62
N GLY A 51 11.41 -4.03 1.30
CA GLY A 51 12.62 -4.34 2.05
C GLY A 51 13.71 -3.26 1.99
N GLU A 52 13.61 -2.31 1.06
CA GLU A 52 14.53 -1.17 0.97
C GLU A 52 14.04 0.05 1.74
N ILE A 53 12.74 0.11 2.05
CA ILE A 53 12.15 1.21 2.81
C ILE A 53 12.45 0.97 4.30
N PRO A 54 13.05 1.95 5.01
CA PRO A 54 13.33 1.81 6.44
C PRO A 54 12.07 1.41 7.22
N HIS A 55 12.21 0.53 8.21
CA HIS A 55 11.12 0.10 9.12
C HIS A 55 9.92 -0.62 8.47
N PHE A 56 9.84 -0.70 7.14
CA PHE A 56 8.73 -1.35 6.47
C PHE A 56 8.74 -2.86 6.73
N PRO A 57 7.56 -3.48 6.94
CA PRO A 57 7.44 -4.92 6.89
C PRO A 57 7.70 -5.46 5.47
N VAL A 58 8.04 -6.74 5.36
CA VAL A 58 8.19 -7.45 4.09
C VAL A 58 6.98 -8.36 3.92
N SER A 59 6.31 -8.36 2.76
CA SER A 59 5.15 -9.24 2.59
C SER A 59 5.59 -10.69 2.42
N THR A 60 4.91 -11.63 3.10
CA THR A 60 5.24 -13.06 3.06
C THR A 60 4.19 -13.89 2.33
N VAL A 61 3.08 -13.28 1.92
CA VAL A 61 1.94 -13.92 1.27
C VAL A 61 2.18 -14.08 -0.23
N GLU A 62 1.84 -15.25 -0.77
CA GLU A 62 1.91 -15.52 -2.22
C GLU A 62 1.05 -14.53 -3.02
N GLY A 63 1.58 -14.01 -4.12
CA GLY A 63 0.91 -13.02 -4.97
C GLY A 63 1.03 -11.56 -4.47
N HIS A 64 1.70 -11.33 -3.34
CA HIS A 64 2.08 -9.99 -2.91
C HIS A 64 3.51 -9.69 -3.38
N ALA A 65 3.64 -8.84 -4.40
CA ALA A 65 4.94 -8.48 -4.98
C ALA A 65 5.86 -7.76 -3.98
N GLY A 66 5.29 -7.14 -2.93
CA GLY A 66 6.06 -6.55 -1.85
C GLY A 66 6.77 -5.25 -2.25
N ARG A 67 6.08 -4.39 -3.01
CA ARG A 67 6.65 -3.14 -3.53
C ARG A 67 5.63 -2.01 -3.58
N LEU A 68 6.13 -0.79 -3.40
CA LEU A 68 5.40 0.45 -3.58
C LEU A 68 5.62 0.95 -5.01
N VAL A 69 4.56 1.27 -5.73
CA VAL A 69 4.61 1.76 -7.12
C VAL A 69 4.04 3.17 -7.15
N ILE A 70 4.83 4.15 -7.57
CA ILE A 70 4.44 5.56 -7.59
C ILE A 70 4.53 6.08 -9.01
N GLY A 71 3.42 6.56 -9.56
CA GLY A 71 3.36 7.06 -10.94
C GLY A 71 1.97 7.53 -11.30
N GLU A 72 1.62 7.48 -12.58
CA GLU A 72 0.34 7.97 -13.10
C GLU A 72 -0.58 6.84 -13.52
N VAL A 73 -1.87 6.96 -13.20
CA VAL A 73 -2.92 6.07 -13.73
C VAL A 73 -4.21 6.85 -13.86
N ALA A 74 -4.89 6.70 -15.00
CA ALA A 74 -6.15 7.40 -15.30
C ALA A 74 -6.11 8.92 -15.06
N GLY A 75 -4.97 9.57 -15.32
CA GLY A 75 -4.78 11.01 -15.13
C GLY A 75 -4.54 11.46 -13.68
N ALA A 76 -4.30 10.53 -12.76
CA ALA A 76 -3.99 10.82 -11.36
C ALA A 76 -2.62 10.27 -10.97
N THR A 77 -1.88 11.03 -10.16
CA THR A 77 -0.64 10.57 -9.54
C THR A 77 -0.94 9.77 -8.27
N VAL A 78 -0.54 8.51 -8.24
CA VAL A 78 -0.88 7.56 -7.18
C VAL A 78 0.35 6.94 -6.54
N ALA A 79 0.22 6.51 -5.28
CA ALA A 79 1.15 5.57 -4.65
C ALA A 79 0.41 4.26 -4.34
N ALA A 80 0.71 3.20 -5.07
CA ALA A 80 0.08 1.91 -4.95
C ALA A 80 0.95 0.91 -4.18
N MET A 81 0.42 0.37 -3.10
CA MET A 81 0.96 -0.80 -2.43
C MET A 81 0.58 -2.06 -3.21
N GLN A 82 1.54 -2.66 -3.93
CA GLN A 82 1.34 -3.93 -4.62
C GLN A 82 1.63 -5.09 -3.68
N GLY A 83 0.60 -5.46 -2.92
CA GLY A 83 0.68 -6.34 -1.76
C GLY A 83 0.63 -5.54 -0.47
N ARG A 84 0.00 -6.11 0.55
CA ARG A 84 -0.16 -5.54 1.89
C ARG A 84 0.32 -6.50 2.96
N PHE A 85 0.27 -6.03 4.20
CA PHE A 85 0.56 -6.82 5.39
C PHE A 85 -0.72 -7.21 6.09
N HIS A 86 -0.74 -8.40 6.66
CA HIS A 86 -1.87 -8.90 7.43
C HIS A 86 -1.45 -9.22 8.85
N PHE A 87 -2.38 -9.06 9.77
CA PHE A 87 -2.18 -9.42 11.17
C PHE A 87 -1.87 -10.91 11.35
N TYR A 88 -2.46 -11.77 10.52
CA TYR A 88 -2.22 -13.22 10.59
C TYR A 88 -0.80 -13.64 10.16
N GLU A 89 -0.03 -12.76 9.51
CA GLU A 89 1.39 -13.00 9.18
C GLU A 89 2.29 -12.85 10.43
N GLY A 90 1.73 -12.47 11.58
CA GLY A 90 2.47 -12.24 12.82
C GLY A 90 2.89 -10.79 13.05
N TYR A 91 2.50 -9.88 12.15
CA TYR A 91 2.74 -8.45 12.32
C TYR A 91 1.81 -7.84 13.36
N THR A 92 2.35 -6.90 14.13
CA THR A 92 1.54 -6.05 15.00
C THR A 92 0.67 -5.09 14.17
N LEU A 93 -0.46 -4.63 14.71
CA LEU A 93 -1.30 -3.64 14.01
C LEU A 93 -0.56 -2.34 13.66
N PRO A 94 0.36 -1.80 14.49
CA PRO A 94 1.22 -0.68 14.08
C PRO A 94 2.07 -0.98 12.84
N GLN A 95 2.62 -2.19 12.70
CA GLN A 95 3.37 -2.60 11.51
C GLN A 95 2.45 -2.69 10.28
N VAL A 96 1.29 -3.33 10.43
CA VAL A 96 0.29 -3.45 9.34
C VAL A 96 -0.14 -2.07 8.83
N THR A 97 -0.27 -1.09 9.73
CA THR A 97 -0.78 0.25 9.40
C THR A 97 0.30 1.32 9.19
N LEU A 98 1.59 1.00 9.35
CA LEU A 98 2.69 1.94 9.11
C LEU A 98 2.61 2.61 7.73
N PRO A 99 2.38 1.90 6.62
CA PRO A 99 2.34 2.50 5.29
C PRO A 99 1.31 3.62 5.16
N VAL A 100 0.18 3.53 5.86
CA VAL A 100 -0.87 4.57 5.84
C VAL A 100 -0.36 5.88 6.45
N ARG A 101 0.40 5.79 7.55
CA ARG A 101 1.00 6.96 8.21
C ARG A 101 2.08 7.58 7.33
N VAL A 102 2.85 6.74 6.66
CA VAL A 102 3.89 7.18 5.71
C VAL A 102 3.25 7.84 4.49
N MET A 103 2.18 7.28 3.93
CA MET A 103 1.38 7.90 2.87
C MET A 103 0.86 9.27 3.30
N LYS A 104 0.29 9.39 4.51
CA LYS A 104 -0.15 10.69 5.03
C LYS A 104 1.00 11.70 5.09
N ASN A 105 2.18 11.26 5.51
CA ASN A 105 3.37 12.11 5.57
C ASN A 105 3.93 12.48 4.18
N LEU A 106 3.72 11.62 3.17
CA LEU A 106 4.01 11.94 1.77
C LEU A 106 3.06 12.98 1.16
N GLY A 107 1.99 13.36 1.86
CA GLY A 107 1.00 14.34 1.39
C GLY A 107 -0.26 13.71 0.78
N ILE A 108 -0.42 12.39 0.86
CA ILE A 108 -1.62 11.70 0.38
C ILE A 108 -2.82 12.06 1.28
N GLU A 109 -3.93 12.43 0.64
CA GLU A 109 -5.16 12.84 1.33
C GLU A 109 -6.30 11.83 1.11
N THR A 110 -6.24 11.08 0.01
CA THR A 110 -7.24 10.05 -0.32
C THR A 110 -6.60 8.67 -0.24
N LEU A 111 -7.24 7.74 0.47
CA LEU A 111 -6.82 6.35 0.52
C LEU A 111 -7.93 5.44 -0.01
N ILE A 112 -7.62 4.65 -1.04
CA ILE A 112 -8.50 3.61 -1.56
C ILE A 112 -7.94 2.26 -1.11
N VAL A 113 -8.75 1.51 -0.37
CA VAL A 113 -8.38 0.19 0.15
C VAL A 113 -9.23 -0.86 -0.53
N THR A 114 -8.59 -1.85 -1.12
CA THR A 114 -9.29 -2.95 -1.81
C THR A 114 -9.04 -4.26 -1.09
N ASN A 115 -9.94 -5.23 -1.20
CA ASN A 115 -9.74 -6.58 -0.67
C ASN A 115 -10.56 -7.65 -1.37
N ALA A 116 -10.13 -8.90 -1.24
CA ALA A 116 -10.96 -10.05 -1.55
C ALA A 116 -11.70 -10.45 -0.27
N ALA A 117 -13.00 -10.67 -0.38
CA ALA A 117 -13.87 -11.04 0.73
C ALA A 117 -14.78 -12.21 0.33
N GLY A 118 -15.16 -13.02 1.32
CA GLY A 118 -16.23 -13.99 1.17
C GLY A 118 -17.59 -13.31 1.26
N GLY A 119 -18.43 -13.49 0.24
CA GLY A 119 -19.80 -12.97 0.24
C GLY A 119 -20.71 -13.78 1.16
N ILE A 120 -21.25 -13.13 2.19
CA ILE A 120 -22.26 -13.74 3.10
C ILE A 120 -23.69 -13.39 2.66
N ASN A 121 -23.87 -12.27 1.95
CA ASN A 121 -25.15 -11.91 1.39
C ASN A 121 -25.48 -12.85 0.22
N ASN A 122 -26.62 -13.54 0.30
CA ASN A 122 -27.06 -14.51 -0.71
C ASN A 122 -27.32 -13.89 -2.10
N ASN A 123 -27.39 -12.55 -2.19
CA ASN A 123 -27.53 -11.84 -3.45
C ASN A 123 -26.18 -11.55 -4.14
N PHE A 124 -25.04 -11.86 -3.51
CA PHE A 124 -23.73 -11.68 -4.11
C PHE A 124 -23.34 -12.89 -4.96
N ALA A 125 -22.68 -12.61 -6.08
CA ALA A 125 -22.03 -13.58 -6.94
C ALA A 125 -20.50 -13.43 -6.86
N VAL A 126 -19.80 -14.50 -7.24
CA VAL A 126 -18.33 -14.45 -7.39
C VAL A 126 -17.96 -13.43 -8.46
N GLY A 127 -17.09 -12.49 -8.12
CA GLY A 127 -16.64 -11.41 -9.00
C GLY A 127 -17.37 -10.08 -8.78
N ASP A 128 -18.41 -10.06 -7.95
CA ASP A 128 -19.09 -8.80 -7.60
C ASP A 128 -18.16 -7.84 -6.86
N VAL A 129 -18.33 -6.55 -7.15
CA VAL A 129 -17.70 -5.45 -6.40
C VAL A 129 -18.72 -4.90 -5.40
N MET A 130 -18.35 -4.89 -4.13
CA MET A 130 -19.15 -4.35 -3.03
C MET A 130 -18.47 -3.10 -2.46
N LEU A 131 -19.22 -2.01 -2.30
CA LEU A 131 -18.80 -0.78 -1.63
C LEU A 131 -19.14 -0.83 -0.14
#